data_AF-A0A7C5HCV3-F1
#
_entry.id   AF-A0A7C5HCV3-F1
#
_cell.length_a   1.000
_cell.length_b   1.000
_cell.length_c   1.000
_cell.angle_alpha   90.00
_cell.angle_beta   90.00
_cell.angle_gamma   90.00
#
_symmetry.space_group_name_H-M   'P 1'
#
loop_
_entity.id
_entity.type
_entity.pdbx_description
1 polymer ?
#
loop_
_entity_poly.entity_id
_entity_poly.type
_entity_poly.pdbx_seq_one_letter_code
_entity_poly.pdbx_strand_id
1 'polypeptide(L)'
;NFVIAKFKYIDIDTAYAYRSIKNDLTKSKENIILIRNSIFNKDIRLMASALSNDFENLVFEQYKDLLSLKNKMMEVGALGACLTGSGSAIFGIVENKEQALMIKERIASPDLEVFACKSTV
;
A
#
# COMPACT_ATOMS: atom_id res chain seq x y z
N ASN A 1 1.13 12.84 0.63
CA ASN A 1 -0.19 12.62 -0.02
C ASN A 1 -0.32 11.14 -0.31
N PHE A 2 -1.53 10.64 -0.60
CA PHE A 2 -1.73 9.21 -0.85
C PHE A 2 -2.63 8.96 -2.05
N VAL A 3 -2.45 7.81 -2.69
CA VAL A 3 -3.42 7.23 -3.61
C VAL A 3 -3.82 5.87 -3.07
N ILE A 4 -5.11 5.55 -3.10
CA ILE A 4 -5.66 4.28 -2.61
C ILE A 4 -6.42 3.63 -3.76
N ALA A 5 -6.22 2.34 -3.98
CA ALA A 5 -6.87 1.58 -5.02
C ALA A 5 -7.37 0.22 -4.48
N LYS A 6 -8.60 -0.16 -4.81
CA LYS A 6 -9.21 -1.46 -4.46
C LYS A 6 -9.90 -2.06 -5.68
N PHE A 7 -9.68 -3.35 -5.94
CA PHE A 7 -10.48 -4.07 -6.93
C PHE A 7 -11.87 -4.37 -6.38
N LYS A 8 -12.90 -4.14 -7.20
CA LYS A 8 -14.31 -4.37 -6.85
C LYS A 8 -14.63 -5.85 -6.60
N TYR A 9 -13.92 -6.75 -7.28
CA TYR A 9 -14.15 -8.19 -7.25
C TYR A 9 -13.23 -8.94 -6.27
N ILE A 10 -12.30 -8.26 -5.61
CA ILE A 10 -11.40 -8.88 -4.62
C ILE A 10 -11.79 -8.40 -3.24
N ASP A 11 -12.29 -9.31 -2.42
CA ASP A 11 -12.49 -9.10 -1.00
C ASP A 11 -11.79 -10.21 -0.21
N ILE A 12 -11.11 -9.83 0.87
CA ILE A 12 -10.27 -10.75 1.65
C ILE A 12 -10.87 -10.84 3.04
N ASP A 13 -11.35 -12.04 3.39
CA ASP A 13 -11.79 -12.33 4.74
C ASP A 13 -10.63 -12.16 5.73
N THR A 14 -10.77 -11.17 6.62
CA THR A 14 -9.76 -10.87 7.63
C THR A 14 -9.49 -12.08 8.54
N ALA A 15 -10.52 -12.80 8.97
CA ALA A 15 -10.35 -13.97 9.82
C ALA A 15 -9.58 -15.09 9.09
N TYR A 16 -9.81 -15.28 7.79
CA TYR A 16 -8.99 -16.17 6.96
C TYR A 16 -7.54 -15.69 6.88
N ALA A 17 -7.29 -14.41 6.58
CA ALA A 17 -5.94 -13.87 6.46
C ALA A 17 -5.11 -14.10 7.74
N TYR A 18 -5.71 -13.87 8.91
CA TYR A 18 -5.06 -14.10 10.20
C TYR A 18 -4.84 -15.60 10.51
N ARG A 19 -5.75 -16.49 10.10
CA ARG A 19 -5.56 -17.95 10.27
C ARG A 19 -4.46 -18.50 9.36
N SER A 20 -4.29 -17.90 8.18
CA SER A 20 -3.38 -18.38 7.14
C SER A 20 -1.95 -17.87 7.33
N ILE A 21 -1.73 -16.85 8.18
CA ILE A 21 -0.40 -16.39 8.51
C ILE A 21 0.28 -17.36 9.49
N LYS A 22 1.40 -17.96 9.06
CA LYS A 22 2.14 -18.97 9.86
C LYS A 22 3.12 -18.35 10.86
N ASN A 23 3.27 -17.03 10.83
CA ASN A 23 4.29 -16.28 11.52
C ASN A 23 3.63 -15.23 12.43
N ASP A 24 4.23 -14.97 13.59
CA ASP A 24 3.86 -13.79 14.39
C ASP A 24 3.92 -12.53 13.53
N LEU A 25 2.88 -11.71 13.65
CA LEU A 25 2.78 -10.43 12.96
C LEU A 25 3.91 -9.50 13.41
N THR A 26 4.41 -8.70 12.47
CA THR A 26 5.37 -7.62 12.65
C THR A 26 6.66 -8.05 13.35
N LYS A 27 7.61 -8.57 12.57
CA LYS A 27 8.90 -9.03 13.08
C LYS A 27 10.03 -7.98 13.02
N SER A 28 9.87 -6.93 12.21
CA SER A 28 10.95 -5.94 11.96
C SER A 28 10.88 -4.75 12.92
N LYS A 29 11.63 -4.83 14.03
CA LYS A 29 11.89 -3.66 14.90
C LYS A 29 12.53 -2.50 14.12
N GLU A 30 13.32 -2.82 13.10
CA GLU A 30 13.99 -1.83 12.25
C GLU A 30 12.98 -0.98 11.49
N ASN A 31 11.99 -1.58 10.81
CA ASN A 31 10.96 -0.84 10.08
C ASN A 31 10.15 0.07 11.01
N ILE A 32 9.85 -0.38 12.22
CA ILE A 32 9.15 0.45 13.22
C ILE A 32 9.98 1.69 13.59
N ILE A 33 11.29 1.51 13.81
CA ILE A 33 12.21 2.62 14.10
C ILE A 33 12.31 3.56 12.91
N LEU A 34 12.41 3.04 11.68
CA LEU A 34 12.46 3.83 10.46
C LEU A 34 11.17 4.64 10.26
N ILE A 35 10.00 4.03 10.41
CA ILE A 35 8.71 4.74 10.32
C ILE A 35 8.64 5.82 11.39
N ARG A 36 8.96 5.51 12.65
CA ARG A 36 8.96 6.51 13.73
C ARG A 36 9.87 7.71 13.41
N ASN A 37 11.09 7.44 12.99
CA ASN A 37 12.06 8.49 12.65
C ASN A 37 11.62 9.28 11.42
N SER A 38 11.01 8.63 10.43
CA SER A 38 10.48 9.30 9.23
C SER A 38 9.37 10.28 9.57
N ILE A 39 8.46 9.92 10.50
CA ILE A 39 7.40 10.81 10.97
C ILE A 39 8.00 12.01 11.71
N PHE A 40 8.94 11.74 12.64
CA PHE A 40 9.58 12.79 13.43
C PHE A 40 10.34 13.80 12.56
N ASN A 41 11.06 13.31 11.56
CA ASN A 41 11.86 14.12 10.64
C ASN A 41 11.06 14.66 9.44
N LYS A 42 9.76 14.30 9.32
CA LYS A 42 8.92 14.58 8.14
C LYS A 42 9.54 14.09 6.82
N ASP A 43 10.29 12.99 6.87
CA ASP A 43 10.94 12.38 5.72
C ASP A 43 10.01 11.37 5.05
N ILE A 44 9.26 11.85 4.06
CA ILE A 44 8.29 11.03 3.33
C ILE A 44 8.96 9.89 2.52
N ARG A 45 10.21 10.07 2.10
CA ARG A 45 10.93 9.06 1.30
C ARG A 45 11.40 7.92 2.19
N LEU A 46 11.91 8.25 3.38
CA LEU A 46 12.25 7.26 4.39
C LEU A 46 10.99 6.48 4.82
N MET A 47 9.87 7.18 5.04
CA MET A 47 8.59 6.54 5.36
C MET A 47 8.18 5.54 4.27
N ALA A 48 8.25 5.97 3.01
CA ALA A 48 7.90 5.15 1.86
C ALA A 48 8.79 3.90 1.72
N SER A 49 10.09 4.02 1.97
CA SER A 49 11.02 2.87 1.96
C SER A 49 10.80 1.88 3.11
N ALA A 50 10.20 2.34 4.21
CA ALA A 50 9.95 1.53 5.39
C ALA A 50 8.57 0.85 5.37
N LEU A 51 7.77 1.06 4.31
CA LEU A 51 6.47 0.41 4.18
C LEU A 51 6.63 -1.10 4.05
N SER A 52 5.93 -1.82 4.91
CA SER A 52 5.85 -3.28 4.87
C SER A 52 4.51 -3.75 5.42
N ASN A 53 4.04 -4.88 4.93
CA ASN A 53 2.87 -5.54 5.47
C ASN A 53 3.06 -7.06 5.40
N ASP A 54 2.92 -7.72 6.56
CA ASP A 54 3.22 -9.16 6.70
C ASP A 54 2.27 -10.05 5.88
N PHE A 55 1.09 -9.55 5.51
CA PHE A 55 0.14 -10.26 4.67
C PHE A 55 0.52 -10.25 3.19
N GLU A 56 1.43 -9.37 2.74
CA GLU A 56 1.73 -9.22 1.30
C GLU A 56 2.20 -10.52 0.65
N ASN A 57 3.05 -11.30 1.32
CA ASN A 57 3.51 -12.57 0.77
C ASN A 57 2.35 -13.53 0.51
N LEU A 58 1.47 -13.70 1.50
CA LEU A 58 0.29 -14.56 1.40
C LEU A 58 -0.70 -14.03 0.33
N VAL A 59 -1.00 -12.74 0.39
CA VAL A 59 -2.04 -12.11 -0.43
C VAL A 59 -1.58 -12.01 -1.90
N PHE A 60 -0.33 -11.65 -2.17
CA PHE A 60 0.20 -11.56 -3.53
C PHE A 60 0.53 -12.94 -4.12
N GLU A 61 0.66 -13.98 -3.31
CA GLU A 61 0.70 -15.35 -3.82
C GLU A 61 -0.65 -15.74 -4.42
N GLN A 62 -1.73 -15.46 -3.70
CA GLN A 62 -3.10 -15.82 -4.09
C GLN A 62 -3.73 -14.86 -5.12
N TYR A 63 -3.46 -13.56 -5.02
CA TYR A 63 -4.08 -12.51 -5.82
C TYR A 63 -3.02 -11.70 -6.59
N LYS A 64 -2.59 -12.22 -7.73
CA LYS A 64 -1.53 -11.60 -8.56
C LYS A 64 -1.89 -10.20 -9.05
N ASP A 65 -3.18 -9.91 -9.24
CA ASP A 65 -3.66 -8.59 -9.64
C ASP A 65 -3.28 -7.49 -8.64
N LEU A 66 -3.24 -7.82 -7.34
CA LEU A 66 -2.83 -6.87 -6.29
C LEU A 66 -1.34 -6.54 -6.35
N LEU A 67 -0.51 -7.53 -6.68
CA LEU A 67 0.92 -7.31 -6.92
C LEU A 67 1.13 -6.45 -8.16
N SER A 68 0.42 -6.77 -9.25
CA SER A 68 0.45 -5.98 -10.49
C SER A 68 0.01 -4.54 -10.24
N LEU A 69 -1.03 -4.32 -9.44
CA LEU A 69 -1.50 -2.99 -9.04
C LEU A 69 -0.43 -2.23 -8.23
N LYS A 70 0.18 -2.87 -7.22
CA LYS A 70 1.29 -2.30 -6.45
C LYS A 70 2.45 -1.89 -7.36
N ASN A 71 2.87 -2.77 -8.25
CA ASN A 71 3.96 -2.49 -9.20
C ASN A 71 3.61 -1.34 -10.14
N LYS A 72 2.38 -1.32 -10.68
CA LYS A 72 1.92 -0.23 -11.55
C LYS A 72 1.91 1.12 -10.83
N MET A 73 1.51 1.16 -9.55
CA MET A 73 1.60 2.40 -8.75
C MET A 73 3.05 2.87 -8.60
N MET A 74 3.99 1.95 -8.35
CA MET A 74 5.43 2.26 -8.29
C MET A 74 5.97 2.74 -9.64
N GLU A 75 5.64 2.07 -10.75
CA GLU A 75 6.06 2.43 -12.11
C GLU A 75 5.58 3.81 -12.53
N VAL A 76 4.38 4.22 -12.13
CA VAL A 76 3.86 5.56 -12.42
C VAL A 76 4.53 6.63 -11.55
N GLY A 77 5.09 6.26 -10.40
CA GLY A 77 5.92 7.15 -9.59
C GLY A 77 5.50 7.26 -8.12
N ALA A 78 4.75 6.32 -7.56
CA ALA A 78 4.59 6.26 -6.11
C ALA A 78 5.98 6.11 -5.44
N LEU A 79 6.21 6.86 -4.35
CA LEU A 79 7.45 6.75 -3.58
C LEU A 79 7.57 5.39 -2.88
N GLY A 80 6.42 4.81 -2.54
CA GLY A 80 6.27 3.50 -1.94
C GLY A 80 4.81 3.09 -2.02
N ALA A 81 4.54 1.80 -2.14
CA ALA A 81 3.19 1.25 -2.19
C ALA A 81 3.11 -0.02 -1.35
N CYS A 82 1.98 -0.23 -0.68
CA CYS A 82 1.81 -1.31 0.27
C CYS A 82 0.34 -1.73 0.37
N LEU A 83 0.11 -3.00 0.70
CA LEU A 83 -1.21 -3.48 1.12
C LEU A 83 -1.65 -2.78 2.42
N THR A 84 -2.94 -2.43 2.55
CA THR A 84 -3.50 -1.93 3.82
C THR A 84 -4.25 -3.03 4.58
N GLY A 85 -3.91 -3.23 5.86
CA GLY A 85 -4.48 -4.29 6.69
C GLY A 85 -4.27 -5.68 6.09
N SER A 86 -5.27 -6.55 6.15
CA SER A 86 -5.26 -7.85 5.44
C SER A 86 -5.50 -7.74 3.93
N GLY A 87 -5.66 -6.52 3.39
CA GLY A 87 -6.12 -6.27 2.03
C GLY A 87 -7.64 -6.12 1.93
N SER A 88 -8.20 -5.98 0.73
CA SER A 88 -7.58 -6.06 -0.61
C SER A 88 -7.06 -4.74 -1.16
N ALA A 89 -7.19 -3.62 -0.44
CA ALA A 89 -6.77 -2.33 -0.95
C ALA A 89 -5.23 -2.16 -0.92
N ILE A 90 -4.70 -1.47 -1.92
CA ILE A 90 -3.31 -1.02 -2.01
C ILE A 90 -3.30 0.50 -1.84
N PHE A 91 -2.38 1.01 -1.02
CA PHE A 91 -2.12 2.44 -0.95
C PHE A 91 -0.70 2.76 -1.41
N GLY A 92 -0.52 3.94 -1.99
CA GLY A 92 0.77 4.49 -2.40
C GLY A 92 1.01 5.86 -1.77
N ILE A 93 2.23 6.10 -1.31
CA ILE A 93 2.70 7.40 -0.84
C ILE A 93 3.20 8.20 -2.03
N VAL A 94 2.77 9.46 -2.13
CA VAL A 94 3.13 10.38 -3.21
C VAL A 94 3.48 11.75 -2.64
N GLU A 95 4.36 12.47 -3.35
CA GLU A 95 4.89 13.77 -2.92
C GLU A 95 3.77 14.80 -2.80
N ASN A 96 3.02 14.97 -3.88
CA ASN A 96 2.04 16.05 -4.03
C ASN A 96 0.71 15.53 -4.57
N LYS A 97 -0.28 16.43 -4.65
CA LYS A 97 -1.64 16.10 -5.06
C LYS A 97 -1.69 15.79 -6.56
N GLU A 98 -0.88 16.47 -7.35
CA GLU A 98 -0.79 16.34 -8.80
C GLU A 98 -0.32 14.92 -9.17
N GLN A 99 0.69 14.41 -8.46
CA GLN A 99 1.15 13.04 -8.60
C GLN A 99 0.07 12.02 -8.19
N ALA A 100 -0.69 12.29 -7.12
CA ALA A 100 -1.79 11.43 -6.70
C ALA A 100 -2.88 11.31 -7.79
N LEU A 101 -3.24 12.44 -8.42
CA LEU A 101 -4.21 12.49 -9.51
C LEU A 101 -3.68 11.80 -10.77
N MET A 102 -2.41 12.03 -11.14
CA MET A 102 -1.78 11.35 -12.27
C MET A 102 -1.78 9.83 -12.10
N ILE A 103 -1.38 9.33 -10.91
CA ILE A 103 -1.42 7.89 -10.64
C ILE A 103 -2.86 7.39 -10.74
N LYS A 104 -3.82 8.09 -10.11
CA LYS A 104 -5.23 7.74 -10.17
C LYS A 104 -5.73 7.56 -11.61
N GLU A 105 -5.38 8.49 -12.50
CA GLU A 105 -5.76 8.43 -13.91
C GLU A 105 -5.08 7.27 -14.65
N ARG A 106 -3.77 7.04 -14.44
CA ARG A 106 -3.02 5.99 -15.15
C ARG A 106 -3.34 4.57 -14.72
N ILE A 107 -3.78 4.37 -13.48
CA ILE A 107 -4.16 3.05 -12.98
C ILE A 107 -5.66 2.77 -13.09
N ALA A 108 -6.48 3.77 -13.43
CA ALA A 108 -7.92 3.63 -13.53
C ALA A 108 -8.31 2.48 -14.47
N SER A 109 -9.27 1.67 -14.02
CA SER A 109 -9.91 0.63 -14.81
C SER A 109 -11.37 0.47 -14.34
N PRO A 110 -12.25 -0.16 -15.14
CA PRO A 110 -13.64 -0.40 -14.74
C PRO A 110 -13.78 -1.17 -13.43
N ASP A 111 -12.82 -2.04 -13.14
CA ASP A 111 -12.84 -2.93 -11.98
C ASP A 111 -12.15 -2.35 -10.74
N LEU A 112 -11.55 -1.16 -10.86
CA LEU A 112 -10.75 -0.55 -9.81
C LEU A 112 -11.40 0.73 -9.28
N GLU A 113 -11.59 0.80 -7.97
CA GLU A 113 -11.97 2.04 -7.28
C GLU A 113 -10.70 2.75 -6.83
N VAL A 114 -10.51 4.01 -7.26
CA VAL A 114 -9.27 4.75 -7.02
C VAL A 114 -9.54 6.13 -6.42
N PHE A 115 -8.86 6.43 -5.32
CA PHE A 115 -9.01 7.63 -4.53
C PHE A 115 -7.66 8.35 -4.38
N ALA A 116 -7.64 9.65 -4.66
CA ALA A 116 -6.51 10.53 -4.36
C ALA A 116 -6.80 11.26 -3.05
N CYS A 117 -5.96 11.04 -2.04
CA CYS A 117 -6.18 11.47 -0.66
C CYS A 117 -5.08 12.42 -0.19
N LYS A 118 -5.45 13.37 0.66
CA LYS A 118 -4.53 14.34 1.26
C LYS A 118 -4.36 14.05 2.76
N SER A 119 -3.13 14.15 3.26
CA SER A 119 -2.87 14.20 4.71
C SER A 119 -3.27 15.57 5.27
N THR A 120 -3.98 15.59 6.39
CA THR A 120 -4.31 16.82 7.12
C THR A 120 -3.26 17.21 8.16
N VAL A 121 -2.27 16.35 8.40
CA VAL A 121 -1.17 16.55 9.35
C VAL A 121 0.06 17.10 8.66
#